data_AF-A0A6S7KRR0-F1
#
_entry.id   AF-A0A6S7KRR0-F1
#
_cell.length_a   1.000
_cell.length_b   1.000
_cell.length_c   1.000
_cell.angle_alpha   90.00
_cell.angle_beta   90.00
_cell.angle_gamma   90.00
#
_symmetry.space_group_name_H-M   'P 1'
#
loop_
_entity.id
_entity.type
_entity.pdbx_description
1 polymer ?
#
loop_
_entity_poly.entity_id
_entity_poly.type
_entity_poly.pdbx_seq_one_letter_code
_entity_poly.pdbx_strand_id
1 'polypeptide(L)'
;ELEVKKDPTATKFTINTAEVNKHEKYLILCEIAWNQIDNELLNSKKCDVICFLYDQSDPNSFSKVLELHENVLSGVPCLFVATKADRPVVQQNCEVQPSMYCTLNNLPEPVPFTALTQVSLKKDVYDTLACMAVYPHLCNQKSQFFTLPMVVSLGVGTMFVAGGAFLLYRYLRPHRT
;
A
#
# COMPACT_ATOMS: atom_id res chain seq x y z
N GLU A 1 19.49 26.57 -10.55
CA GLU A 1 19.16 25.88 -9.29
C GLU A 1 18.71 26.89 -8.26
N LEU A 2 17.51 26.72 -7.71
CA LEU A 2 17.13 27.41 -6.47
C LEU A 2 17.45 26.44 -5.34
N GLU A 3 18.57 26.65 -4.66
CA GLU A 3 18.84 26.02 -3.37
C GLU A 3 17.67 26.37 -2.43
N VAL A 4 16.79 25.40 -2.19
CA VAL A 4 15.81 25.51 -1.12
C VAL A 4 16.59 25.42 0.19
N LYS A 5 16.91 26.60 0.73
CA LYS A 5 17.53 26.78 2.04
C LYS A 5 16.65 26.06 3.08
N LYS A 6 17.12 24.91 3.57
CA LYS A 6 16.43 24.13 4.61
C LYS A 6 16.34 24.99 5.87
N ASP A 7 15.13 25.27 6.33
CA ASP A 7 14.92 26.03 7.56
C ASP A 7 15.55 25.28 8.76
N PRO A 8 16.32 25.95 9.63
CA PRO A 8 17.04 25.32 10.74
C PRO A 8 16.12 24.80 11.88
N THR A 9 14.80 24.85 11.69
CA THR A 9 13.77 24.47 12.66
C THR A 9 12.86 23.33 12.18
N ALA A 10 13.25 22.57 11.15
CA ALA A 10 12.52 21.35 10.79
C ALA A 10 12.60 20.34 11.94
N THR A 11 11.49 20.16 12.66
CA THR A 11 11.39 19.19 13.75
C THR A 11 11.48 17.78 13.17
N LYS A 12 12.47 17.01 13.62
CA LYS A 12 12.70 15.61 13.21
C LYS A 12 11.47 14.72 13.40
N PHE A 13 10.60 15.07 14.33
CA PHE A 13 9.41 14.29 14.67
C PHE A 13 8.14 15.09 14.43
N THR A 14 7.09 14.41 13.99
CA THR A 14 5.71 14.90 14.01
C THR A 14 4.80 13.81 14.57
N ILE A 15 3.74 14.22 15.27
CA ILE A 15 2.78 13.33 15.89
C ILE A 15 1.37 13.78 15.54
N ASN A 16 0.51 12.83 15.19
CA ASN A 16 -0.92 13.07 15.04
C ASN A 16 -1.71 11.82 15.43
N THR A 17 -3.03 11.96 15.57
CA THR A 17 -3.91 10.82 15.79
C THR A 17 -4.31 10.18 14.45
N ALA A 18 -4.48 8.85 14.47
CA ALA A 18 -4.98 8.04 13.37
C ALA A 18 -6.00 7.03 13.93
N GLU A 19 -7.00 6.68 13.13
CA GLU A 19 -8.04 5.74 13.55
C GLU A 19 -7.79 4.36 12.94
N VAL A 20 -7.56 3.36 13.77
CA VAL A 20 -7.35 1.97 13.35
C VAL A 20 -8.43 1.10 13.99
N ASN A 21 -9.29 0.49 13.17
CA ASN A 21 -10.41 -0.35 13.64
C ASN A 21 -11.31 0.34 14.69
N LYS A 22 -11.64 1.63 14.51
CA LYS A 22 -12.42 2.45 15.46
C LYS A 22 -11.71 2.74 16.79
N HIS A 23 -10.41 2.47 16.87
CA HIS A 23 -9.58 2.85 18.00
C HIS A 23 -8.64 3.99 17.58
N GLU A 24 -8.63 5.06 18.36
CA GLU A 24 -7.67 6.15 18.19
C GLU A 24 -6.28 5.68 18.62
N LYS A 25 -5.29 5.97 17.78
CA LYS A 25 -3.87 5.67 17.97
C LYS A 25 -3.06 6.92 17.70
N TYR A 26 -1.90 7.03 18.33
CA TYR A 26 -0.93 8.08 18.02
C TYR A 26 0.06 7.54 16.99
N LEU A 27 0.13 8.20 15.83
CA LEU A 27 1.14 7.94 14.82
C LEU A 27 2.26 8.96 14.98
N ILE A 28 3.46 8.48 15.28
CA ILE A 28 4.67 9.30 15.41
C ILE A 28 5.51 9.05 14.16
N LEU A 29 5.73 10.10 13.37
CA LEU A 29 6.61 10.04 12.21
C LEU A 29 7.95 10.67 12.56
N CYS A 30 9.01 10.00 12.16
CA CYS A 30 10.39 10.43 12.33
C CYS A 30 11.02 10.60 10.95
N GLU A 31 11.39 11.84 10.58
CA GLU A 31 12.16 12.09 9.37
C GLU A 31 13.59 11.58 9.58
N ILE A 32 14.05 10.75 8.65
CA ILE A 32 15.44 10.31 8.57
C ILE A 32 16.04 10.92 7.31
N ALA A 33 16.96 11.86 7.48
CA ALA A 33 17.66 12.47 6.35
C ALA A 33 18.70 11.50 5.76
N TRP A 34 18.99 11.64 4.46
CA TRP A 34 19.91 10.74 3.73
C TRP A 34 21.29 10.60 4.37
N ASN A 35 21.81 11.66 5.00
CA ASN A 35 23.09 11.66 5.69
C ASN A 35 23.09 10.95 7.06
N GLN A 36 21.92 10.55 7.57
CA GLN A 36 21.75 9.92 8.88
C GLN A 36 21.31 8.45 8.77
N ILE A 37 21.06 7.97 7.54
CA ILE A 37 20.51 6.65 7.28
C ILE A 37 21.37 5.55 7.89
N ASP A 38 22.69 5.53 7.66
CA ASP A 38 23.54 4.42 8.14
C ASP A 38 23.46 4.24 9.66
N ASN A 39 23.46 5.35 10.41
CA ASN A 39 23.40 5.32 11.86
C ASN A 39 21.99 4.99 12.41
N GLU A 40 20.92 5.41 11.71
CA GLU A 40 19.54 5.22 12.18
C GLU A 40 18.92 3.90 11.70
N LEU A 41 19.27 3.45 10.49
CA LEU A 41 18.85 2.17 9.92
C LEU A 41 19.46 1.00 10.70
N LEU A 42 20.69 1.12 11.18
CA LEU A 42 21.29 0.12 12.09
C LEU A 42 20.59 0.09 13.47
N ASN A 43 19.99 1.20 13.88
CA ASN A 43 19.19 1.32 15.10
C ASN A 43 17.68 1.07 14.88
N SER A 44 17.26 0.73 13.64
CA SER A 44 15.87 0.55 13.21
C SER A 44 15.10 -0.57 13.91
N LYS A 45 15.75 -1.36 14.79
CA LYS A 45 15.10 -2.30 15.71
C LYS A 45 14.06 -1.68 16.65
N LYS A 46 13.80 -0.37 16.55
CA LYS A 46 12.87 0.40 17.38
C LYS A 46 11.68 1.01 16.63
N CYS A 47 11.51 0.74 15.32
CA CYS A 47 10.37 1.26 14.55
C CYS A 47 9.37 0.15 14.22
N ASP A 48 8.08 0.49 14.29
CA ASP A 48 6.97 -0.46 14.05
C ASP A 48 6.65 -0.61 12.55
N VAL A 49 6.96 0.42 11.75
CA VAL A 49 6.74 0.48 10.30
C VAL A 49 7.75 1.43 9.66
N ILE A 50 8.20 1.11 8.45
CA ILE A 50 9.10 1.96 7.65
C ILE A 50 8.31 2.52 6.45
N CYS A 51 8.44 3.83 6.24
CA CYS A 51 7.86 4.52 5.10
C CYS A 51 8.97 4.97 4.15
N PHE A 52 9.06 4.31 3.00
CA PHE A 52 10.01 4.63 1.94
C PHE A 52 9.41 5.64 0.98
N LEU A 53 10.05 6.80 0.86
CA LEU A 53 9.59 7.88 -0.02
C LEU A 53 10.45 7.93 -1.29
N TYR A 54 9.80 7.91 -2.45
CA TYR A 54 10.44 8.24 -3.72
C TYR A 54 9.62 9.32 -4.44
N ASP A 55 10.22 10.03 -5.39
CA ASP A 55 9.56 11.08 -6.16
C ASP A 55 9.11 10.49 -7.49
N GLN A 56 7.80 10.40 -7.71
CA GLN A 56 7.28 9.79 -8.94
C GLN A 56 7.63 10.57 -10.21
N SER A 57 8.10 11.82 -10.08
CA SER A 57 8.52 12.68 -11.18
C SER A 57 10.04 12.68 -11.41
N ASP A 58 10.83 12.07 -10.52
CA ASP A 58 12.28 11.89 -10.68
C ASP A 58 12.57 10.42 -11.04
N PRO A 59 13.12 10.12 -12.24
CA PRO A 59 13.35 8.77 -12.69
C PRO A 59 14.42 8.02 -11.87
N ASN A 60 15.28 8.71 -11.12
CA ASN A 60 16.37 8.07 -10.35
C ASN A 60 16.07 7.97 -8.85
N SER A 61 14.87 8.36 -8.41
CA SER A 61 14.56 8.43 -6.99
C SER A 61 14.28 7.04 -6.40
N PHE A 62 13.59 6.17 -7.13
CA PHE A 62 13.22 4.84 -6.62
C PHE A 62 14.43 3.89 -6.49
N SER A 63 15.41 3.94 -7.40
CA SER A 63 16.59 3.08 -7.35
C SER A 63 17.39 3.27 -6.05
N LYS A 64 17.57 4.52 -5.60
CA LYS A 64 18.23 4.83 -4.32
C LYS A 64 17.49 4.25 -3.12
N VAL A 65 16.17 4.31 -3.16
CA VAL A 65 15.32 3.78 -2.08
C VAL A 65 15.34 2.25 -2.06
N LEU A 66 15.50 1.62 -3.23
CA LEU A 66 15.68 0.18 -3.37
C LEU A 66 16.92 -0.32 -2.62
N GLU A 67 18.05 0.34 -2.83
CA GLU A 67 19.30 0.05 -2.13
C GLU A 67 19.13 0.14 -0.61
N LEU A 68 18.31 1.07 -0.12
CA LEU A 68 18.00 1.16 1.31
C LEU A 68 17.17 -0.02 1.80
N HIS A 69 16.13 -0.38 1.06
CA HIS A 69 15.24 -1.49 1.41
C HIS A 69 16.00 -2.82 1.53
N GLU A 70 16.95 -3.07 0.63
CA GLU A 70 17.80 -4.26 0.67
C GLU A 70 18.71 -4.32 1.90
N ASN A 71 19.06 -3.16 2.47
CA ASN A 71 19.88 -3.05 3.68
C ASN A 71 19.08 -3.05 5.00
N VAL A 72 17.74 -3.09 4.94
CA VAL A 72 16.89 -3.11 6.13
C VAL A 72 16.82 -4.50 6.76
N LEU A 73 16.81 -4.54 8.09
CA LEU A 73 16.62 -5.76 8.88
C LEU A 73 15.25 -6.40 8.56
N SER A 74 15.26 -7.69 8.26
CA SER A 74 14.06 -8.46 7.99
C SER A 74 13.07 -8.40 9.17
N GLY A 75 11.78 -8.21 8.84
CA GLY A 75 10.67 -8.32 9.81
C GLY A 75 9.93 -7.03 10.15
N VAL A 76 10.42 -5.85 9.73
CA VAL A 76 9.68 -4.59 9.88
C VAL A 76 8.78 -4.37 8.64
N PRO A 77 7.46 -4.13 8.81
CA PRO A 77 6.58 -3.77 7.69
C PRO A 77 7.06 -2.51 6.97
N CYS A 78 7.01 -2.55 5.65
CA CYS A 78 7.50 -1.47 4.80
C CYS A 78 6.41 -1.01 3.82
N LEU A 79 6.24 0.30 3.68
CA LEU A 79 5.33 0.93 2.71
C LEU A 79 6.13 1.83 1.77
N PHE A 80 5.96 1.67 0.46
CA PHE A 80 6.49 2.61 -0.52
C PHE A 80 5.46 3.70 -0.82
N VAL A 81 5.89 4.96 -0.84
CA VAL A 81 5.05 6.11 -1.14
C VAL A 81 5.63 6.89 -2.31
N ALA A 82 4.83 7.03 -3.36
CA ALA A 82 5.14 7.78 -4.56
C ALA A 82 4.78 9.27 -4.33
N THR A 83 5.75 10.04 -3.87
CA THR A 83 5.57 11.47 -3.54
C THR A 83 5.48 12.35 -4.79
N LYS A 84 4.98 13.57 -4.60
CA LYS A 84 4.68 14.55 -5.67
C LYS A 84 3.69 14.01 -6.69
N ALA A 85 2.63 13.36 -6.17
CA ALA A 85 1.54 12.80 -6.97
C ALA A 85 0.84 13.80 -7.92
N ASP A 86 1.01 15.10 -7.66
CA ASP A 86 0.56 16.22 -8.48
C ASP A 86 1.36 16.41 -9.78
N ARG A 87 2.51 15.77 -9.93
CA ARG A 87 3.38 15.85 -11.11
C ARG A 87 3.21 14.61 -12.01
N PRO A 88 3.53 14.71 -13.32
CA PRO A 88 3.49 13.56 -14.21
C PRO A 88 4.38 12.42 -13.69
N VAL A 89 3.83 11.21 -13.68
CA VAL A 89 4.58 9.99 -13.36
C VAL A 89 5.59 9.72 -14.46
N VAL A 90 6.85 9.50 -14.08
CA VAL A 90 7.91 9.07 -14.99
C VAL A 90 8.30 7.63 -14.71
N GLN A 91 8.73 6.93 -15.75
CA GLN A 91 9.31 5.61 -15.60
C GLN A 91 10.59 5.68 -14.75
N GLN A 92 10.71 4.79 -13.78
CA GLN A 92 11.86 4.75 -12.89
C GLN A 92 13.01 3.98 -13.55
N ASN A 93 14.23 4.50 -13.42
CA ASN A 93 15.48 3.91 -13.90
C ASN A 93 15.96 2.83 -12.91
N CYS A 94 15.19 1.76 -12.82
CA CYS A 94 15.43 0.60 -11.97
C CYS A 94 15.14 -0.68 -12.76
N GLU A 95 15.73 -1.80 -12.34
CA GLU A 95 15.54 -3.09 -13.03
C GLU A 95 14.08 -3.52 -13.06
N VAL A 96 13.35 -3.25 -11.96
CA VAL A 96 11.94 -3.59 -11.78
C VAL A 96 11.16 -2.36 -11.35
N GLN A 97 10.05 -2.06 -12.02
CA GLN A 97 9.21 -0.90 -11.68
C GLN A 97 8.59 -1.01 -10.28
N PRO A 98 8.29 0.10 -9.59
CA PRO A 98 7.88 0.10 -8.17
C PRO A 98 6.76 -0.87 -7.81
N SER A 99 5.65 -0.87 -8.57
CA SER A 99 4.52 -1.80 -8.34
C SER A 99 4.92 -3.26 -8.49
N MET A 100 5.69 -3.57 -9.53
CA MET A 100 6.15 -4.93 -9.78
C MET A 100 7.13 -5.38 -8.67
N TYR A 101 8.00 -4.49 -8.20
CA TYR A 101 8.89 -4.78 -7.08
C TYR A 101 8.10 -5.09 -5.80
N CYS A 102 7.07 -4.30 -5.48
CA CYS A 102 6.21 -4.54 -4.32
C CYS A 102 5.48 -5.88 -4.43
N THR A 103 4.91 -6.17 -5.60
CA THR A 103 4.25 -7.46 -5.88
C THR A 103 5.21 -8.65 -5.70
N LEU A 104 6.44 -8.57 -6.21
CA LEU A 104 7.43 -9.64 -6.11
C LEU A 104 7.90 -9.88 -4.67
N ASN A 105 7.96 -8.83 -3.85
CA ASN A 105 8.40 -8.90 -2.47
C ASN A 105 7.25 -9.05 -1.45
N ASN A 106 6.02 -9.28 -1.91
CA ASN A 106 4.80 -9.34 -1.08
C ASN A 106 4.59 -8.09 -0.20
N LEU A 107 4.96 -6.93 -0.73
CA LEU A 107 4.74 -5.64 -0.08
C LEU A 107 3.43 -5.01 -0.57
N PRO A 108 2.81 -4.11 0.20
CA PRO A 108 1.69 -3.30 -0.27
C PRO A 108 2.07 -2.50 -1.53
N GLU A 109 1.08 -2.28 -2.41
CA GLU A 109 1.28 -1.45 -3.60
C GLU A 109 1.74 -0.02 -3.23
N PRO A 110 2.60 0.62 -4.04
CA PRO A 110 3.04 1.99 -3.78
C PRO A 110 1.86 2.96 -3.71
N VAL A 111 1.79 3.75 -2.63
CA VAL A 111 0.69 4.70 -2.44
C VAL A 111 1.09 6.08 -2.97
N PRO A 112 0.33 6.68 -3.91
CA PRO A 112 0.60 8.03 -4.39
C PRO A 112 0.27 9.08 -3.32
N PHE A 113 1.15 10.05 -3.14
CA PHE A 113 0.99 11.12 -2.15
C PHE A 113 1.36 12.50 -2.71
N THR A 114 0.55 13.50 -2.43
CA THR A 114 0.87 14.92 -2.67
C THR A 114 0.62 15.76 -1.43
N ALA A 115 1.56 16.65 -1.14
CA ALA A 115 1.41 17.62 -0.06
C ALA A 115 0.44 18.75 -0.42
N LEU A 116 0.19 18.99 -1.71
CA LEU A 116 -0.60 20.12 -2.22
C LEU A 116 -2.11 19.93 -2.03
N THR A 117 -2.60 18.69 -2.06
CA THR A 117 -4.03 18.38 -1.91
C THR A 117 -4.33 17.97 -0.47
N GLN A 118 -5.36 18.57 0.15
CA GLN A 118 -5.49 18.56 1.61
C GLN A 118 -6.18 17.34 2.24
N VAL A 119 -6.95 16.50 1.54
CA VAL A 119 -7.92 15.65 2.27
C VAL A 119 -7.85 14.15 1.99
N SER A 120 -8.07 13.66 0.77
CA SER A 120 -8.26 12.20 0.57
C SER A 120 -6.97 11.39 0.58
N LEU A 121 -5.98 11.73 -0.25
CA LEU A 121 -4.74 10.95 -0.39
C LEU A 121 -3.86 10.96 0.87
N LYS A 122 -3.97 12.01 1.70
CA LYS A 122 -3.20 12.13 2.94
C LYS A 122 -3.68 11.12 3.98
N LYS A 123 -5.00 10.98 4.12
CA LYS A 123 -5.60 10.08 5.11
C LYS A 123 -5.23 8.62 4.81
N ASP A 124 -5.26 8.24 3.54
CA ASP A 124 -4.96 6.86 3.12
C ASP A 124 -3.54 6.42 3.52
N VAL A 125 -2.51 7.26 3.34
CA VAL A 125 -1.12 6.91 3.72
C VAL A 125 -0.98 6.76 5.23
N TYR A 126 -1.47 7.72 6.02
CA TYR A 126 -1.28 7.70 7.47
C TYR A 126 -2.11 6.59 8.16
N ASP A 127 -3.34 6.34 7.69
CA ASP A 127 -4.16 5.24 8.18
C ASP A 127 -3.54 3.88 7.82
N THR A 128 -2.94 3.76 6.63
CA THR A 128 -2.22 2.56 6.21
C THR A 128 -1.01 2.32 7.09
N LEU A 129 -0.16 3.34 7.31
CA LEU A 129 1.01 3.23 8.21
C LEU A 129 0.59 2.85 9.64
N ALA A 130 -0.44 3.49 10.18
CA ALA A 130 -0.96 3.19 11.51
C ALA A 130 -1.50 1.75 11.59
N CYS A 131 -2.23 1.29 10.58
CA CYS A 131 -2.72 -0.08 10.51
C CYS A 131 -1.57 -1.10 10.45
N MET A 132 -0.54 -0.83 9.62
CA MET A 132 0.64 -1.68 9.49
C MET A 132 1.45 -1.77 10.78
N ALA A 133 1.60 -0.65 11.50
CA ALA A 133 2.26 -0.61 12.79
C ALA A 133 1.50 -1.40 13.87
N VAL A 134 0.17 -1.36 13.87
CA VAL A 134 -0.67 -2.10 14.83
C VAL A 134 -0.74 -3.60 14.48
N TYR A 135 -0.77 -3.94 13.18
CA TYR A 135 -0.95 -5.31 12.70
C TYR A 135 0.15 -5.72 11.70
N PRO A 136 1.42 -5.82 12.13
CA PRO A 136 2.55 -6.12 11.25
C PRO A 136 2.40 -7.49 10.54
N HIS A 137 1.76 -8.46 11.21
CA HIS A 137 1.51 -9.81 10.68
C HIS A 137 0.49 -9.86 9.54
N LEU A 138 -0.35 -8.84 9.38
CA LEU A 138 -1.35 -8.77 8.30
C LEU A 138 -0.79 -8.13 7.03
N CYS A 139 0.33 -7.40 7.13
CA CYS A 139 0.91 -6.64 6.01
C CYS A 139 1.44 -7.53 4.89
N ASN A 140 1.81 -8.77 5.21
CA ASN A 140 2.39 -9.74 4.27
C ASN A 140 1.35 -10.74 3.73
N GLN A 141 0.08 -10.62 4.14
CA GLN A 141 -0.99 -11.42 3.57
C GLN A 141 -1.57 -10.70 2.37
N LYS A 142 -1.39 -11.29 1.18
CA LYS A 142 -2.16 -10.92 0.00
C LYS A 142 -3.62 -10.75 0.41
N SER A 143 -4.15 -9.55 0.25
CA SER A 143 -5.59 -9.35 0.16
C SER A 143 -6.06 -9.99 -1.15
N GLN A 144 -6.12 -11.32 -1.19
CA GLN A 144 -6.95 -12.07 -2.13
C GLN A 144 -8.44 -11.90 -1.79
N PHE A 145 -8.82 -10.71 -1.30
CA PHE A 145 -10.21 -10.37 -1.05
C PHE A 145 -10.84 -9.99 -2.39
N PHE A 146 -11.37 -11.04 -3.04
CA PHE A 146 -12.26 -11.00 -4.19
C PHE A 146 -11.67 -10.48 -5.50
N THR A 147 -10.87 -11.31 -6.16
CA THR A 147 -10.98 -11.38 -7.61
C THR A 147 -12.37 -11.96 -7.93
N LEU A 148 -13.28 -11.08 -8.32
CA LEU A 148 -14.66 -11.38 -8.74
C LEU A 148 -14.85 -12.51 -9.78
N PRO A 149 -13.88 -12.91 -10.66
CA PRO A 149 -14.19 -13.98 -11.61
C PRO A 149 -14.45 -15.36 -10.98
N MET A 150 -13.99 -15.63 -9.76
CA MET A 150 -14.22 -16.95 -9.12
C MET A 150 -15.68 -17.14 -8.67
N VAL A 151 -16.34 -16.06 -8.23
CA VAL A 151 -17.74 -16.10 -7.74
C VAL A 151 -18.72 -16.18 -8.91
N VAL A 152 -18.43 -15.47 -10.00
CA VAL A 152 -19.26 -15.51 -11.22
C VAL A 152 -19.28 -16.92 -11.82
N SER A 153 -18.15 -17.62 -11.82
CA SER A 153 -18.06 -18.97 -12.41
C SER A 153 -18.92 -20.01 -11.67
N LEU A 154 -19.02 -19.93 -10.34
CA LEU A 154 -19.85 -20.84 -9.54
C LEU A 154 -21.35 -20.53 -9.66
N GLY A 155 -21.73 -19.26 -9.83
CA GLY A 155 -23.14 -18.84 -9.94
C GLY A 155 -23.82 -19.28 -11.24
N VAL A 156 -23.08 -19.34 -12.34
CA VAL A 156 -23.64 -19.72 -13.65
C VAL A 156 -24.03 -21.19 -13.69
N GLY A 157 -23.22 -22.08 -13.10
CA GLY A 157 -23.48 -23.53 -13.11
C GLY A 157 -24.78 -23.93 -12.39
N THR A 158 -25.08 -23.29 -11.26
CA THR A 158 -26.28 -23.62 -10.47
C THR A 158 -27.58 -23.17 -11.15
N MET A 159 -27.55 -22.05 -11.87
CA MET A 159 -28.71 -21.52 -12.60
C MET A 159 -29.13 -22.43 -13.77
N PHE A 160 -28.17 -22.98 -14.52
CA PHE A 160 -28.49 -23.91 -15.62
C PHE A 160 -29.09 -25.23 -15.13
N VAL A 161 -28.58 -25.78 -14.03
CA VAL A 161 -29.10 -27.03 -13.45
C VAL A 161 -30.52 -26.83 -12.90
N ALA A 162 -30.72 -25.78 -12.10
CA ALA A 162 -32.04 -25.50 -11.53
C ALA A 162 -33.07 -25.12 -12.61
N GLY A 163 -32.69 -24.30 -13.59
CA GLY A 163 -33.54 -23.92 -14.71
C GLY A 163 -33.92 -25.11 -15.59
N GLY A 164 -32.96 -25.97 -15.94
CA GLY A 164 -33.20 -27.20 -16.70
C GLY A 164 -34.13 -28.17 -15.95
N ALA A 165 -33.90 -28.40 -14.66
CA ALA A 165 -34.77 -29.24 -13.83
C ALA A 165 -36.19 -28.68 -13.71
N PHE A 166 -36.34 -27.35 -13.56
CA PHE A 166 -37.66 -26.71 -13.49
C PHE A 166 -38.43 -26.80 -14.81
N LEU A 167 -37.75 -26.62 -15.95
CA LEU A 167 -38.37 -26.77 -17.27
C LEU A 167 -38.78 -28.23 -17.53
N LEU A 168 -37.94 -29.20 -17.15
CA LEU A 168 -38.27 -30.62 -17.25
C LEU A 168 -39.46 -30.98 -16.34
N TYR A 169 -39.48 -30.49 -15.10
CA TYR A 169 -40.60 -30.66 -14.18
C TYR A 169 -41.91 -30.10 -14.77
N ARG A 170 -41.85 -28.91 -15.37
CA ARG A 170 -43.02 -28.29 -15.99
C ARG A 170 -43.49 -29.04 -17.24
N TYR A 171 -42.56 -29.58 -18.04
CA TYR A 171 -42.88 -30.39 -19.22
C TYR A 171 -43.51 -31.74 -18.85
N LEU A 172 -43.00 -32.39 -17.81
CA LEU A 172 -43.49 -33.70 -17.35
C LEU A 172 -44.78 -33.62 -16.55
N ARG A 173 -45.25 -32.43 -16.16
CA ARG A 173 -46.51 -32.25 -15.43
C ARG A 173 -47.68 -32.44 -16.41
N PRO A 174 -48.40 -33.58 -16.38
CA PRO A 174 -49.53 -33.79 -17.26
C PRO A 174 -50.67 -32.85 -16.84
N HIS A 175 -51.36 -32.25 -17.81
CA HIS A 175 -52.62 -31.55 -17.57
C HIS A 175 -53.63 -32.55 -17.00
N ARG A 176 -53.77 -32.60 -15.67
CA ARG A 176 -54.93 -33.20 -15.01
C ARG A 176 -56.08 -32.19 -15.12
N THR A 177 -56.88 -32.33 -16.17
CA THR A 177 -58.30 -31.94 -16.16
C THR A 177 -59.11 -33.02 -15.46
#